data_AF-A0A537JLS3-F1
#
_entry.id   AF-A0A537JLS3-F1
#
_cell.length_a   1.000
_cell.length_b   1.000
_cell.length_c   1.000
_cell.angle_alpha   90.00
_cell.angle_beta   90.00
_cell.angle_gamma   90.00
#
_symmetry.space_group_name_H-M   'P 1'
#
loop_
_entity.id
_entity.type
_entity.pdbx_description
1 polymer ?
#
loop_
_entity_poly.entity_id
_entity_poly.type
_entity_poly.pdbx_seq_one_letter_code
_entity_poly.pdbx_strand_id
1 'polypeptide(L)'
;MIVHYTFQIHPDHKERAKEELRKLKAVIQRHGGRNFKYYASMTSGTPNRLFIYEIDKLAHFDTLSADPDFRAVKLDSLYTDATGTTWAEVSL
;
A
#
# COMPACT_ATOMS: atom_id res chain seq x y z
N MET A 1 12.28 6.30 9.26
CA MET A 1 11.15 5.48 9.74
C MET A 1 10.73 4.53 8.63
N ILE A 2 10.50 3.26 8.94
CA ILE A 2 9.95 2.28 7.98
C ILE A 2 8.45 2.18 8.25
N VAL A 3 7.62 2.35 7.21
CA VAL A 3 6.17 2.27 7.29
C VAL A 3 5.68 1.08 6.48
N HIS A 4 4.82 0.27 7.11
CA HIS A 4 4.21 -0.90 6.49
C HIS A 4 2.70 -0.64 6.32
N TYR A 5 2.22 -0.73 5.08
CA TYR A 5 0.80 -0.74 4.74
C TYR A 5 0.41 -2.13 4.25
N THR A 6 -0.36 -2.84 5.07
CA THR A 6 -0.92 -4.15 4.72
C THR A 6 -2.37 -3.98 4.32
N PHE A 7 -2.76 -4.49 3.16
CA PHE A 7 -4.14 -4.46 2.70
C PHE A 7 -4.51 -5.69 1.86
N GLN A 8 -5.77 -6.10 1.96
CA GLN A 8 -6.32 -7.18 1.16
C GLN A 8 -6.94 -6.60 -0.10
N ILE A 9 -6.83 -7.30 -1.22
CA ILE A 9 -7.37 -6.83 -2.50
C ILE A 9 -8.22 -7.94 -3.09
N HIS A 10 -9.51 -7.66 -3.26
CA HIS A 10 -10.40 -8.56 -3.96
C HIS A 10 -9.84 -8.89 -5.36
N PRO A 11 -9.86 -10.17 -5.81
CA PRO A 11 -9.29 -10.57 -7.09
C PRO A 11 -9.77 -9.75 -8.29
N ASP A 12 -11.04 -9.33 -8.28
CA ASP A 12 -11.68 -8.55 -9.36
C ASP A 12 -11.24 -7.09 -9.39
N HIS A 13 -10.51 -6.63 -8.37
CA HIS A 13 -10.04 -5.26 -8.25
C HIS A 13 -8.53 -5.11 -8.42
N LYS A 14 -7.83 -6.16 -8.88
CA LYS A 14 -6.36 -6.17 -9.06
C LYS A 14 -5.84 -4.99 -9.89
N GLU A 15 -6.50 -4.63 -10.99
CA GLU A 15 -6.05 -3.53 -11.85
C GLU A 15 -6.31 -2.16 -11.22
N ARG A 16 -7.49 -1.98 -10.61
CA ARG A 16 -7.82 -0.76 -9.85
C ARG A 16 -6.84 -0.56 -8.68
N ALA A 17 -6.50 -1.63 -7.97
CA ALA A 17 -5.51 -1.63 -6.91
C ALA A 17 -4.13 -1.18 -7.40
N LYS A 18 -3.67 -1.65 -8.56
CA LYS A 18 -2.39 -1.18 -9.14
C LYS A 18 -2.40 0.32 -9.40
N GLU A 19 -3.51 0.87 -9.89
CA GLU A 19 -3.64 2.29 -10.13
C GLU A 19 -3.60 3.11 -8.83
N GLU A 20 -4.37 2.69 -7.83
CA GLU A 20 -4.38 3.33 -6.51
C GLU A 20 -3.00 3.25 -5.83
N LEU A 21 -2.27 2.15 -6.02
CA LEU A 21 -0.90 2.01 -5.53
C LEU A 21 0.10 2.94 -6.24
N ARG A 22 -0.10 3.19 -7.54
CA ARG A 22 0.71 4.18 -8.27
C ARG A 22 0.45 5.59 -7.75
N LYS A 23 -0.82 5.94 -7.49
CA LYS A 23 -1.19 7.22 -6.87
C LYS A 23 -0.55 7.35 -5.49
N LEU A 24 -0.69 6.32 -4.65
CA LEU A 24 -0.09 6.26 -3.31
C LEU A 24 1.42 6.46 -3.35
N LYS A 25 2.14 5.72 -4.22
CA LYS A 25 3.59 5.85 -4.39
C LYS A 25 3.96 7.29 -4.78
N ALA A 26 3.26 7.88 -5.76
CA ALA A 26 3.56 9.23 -6.22
C ALA A 26 3.42 10.26 -5.10
N VAL A 27 2.33 10.19 -4.32
CA VAL A 27 2.11 11.10 -3.18
C VAL A 27 3.19 10.92 -2.12
N ILE A 28 3.51 9.68 -1.73
CA ILE A 28 4.54 9.39 -0.73
C ILE A 28 5.92 9.88 -1.19
N GLN A 29 6.25 9.74 -2.48
CA GLN A 29 7.51 10.26 -3.04
C GLN A 29 7.62 11.78 -2.89
N ARG A 30 6.53 12.54 -3.09
CA ARG A 30 6.53 14.01 -2.89
C ARG A 30 6.87 14.40 -1.46
N HIS A 31 6.52 13.56 -0.47
CA HIS A 31 6.82 13.77 0.95
C HIS A 31 8.14 13.14 1.40
N GLY A 32 9.02 12.79 0.46
CA GLY A 32 10.36 12.26 0.75
C GLY A 32 10.39 10.78 1.08
N GLY A 33 9.33 10.03 0.74
CA GLY A 33 9.32 8.59 0.87
C GLY A 33 10.18 7.90 -0.20
N ARG A 34 10.83 6.80 0.19
CA ARG A 34 11.78 6.04 -0.62
C ARG A 34 11.73 4.55 -0.30
N ASN A 35 12.57 3.75 -0.96
CA ASN A 35 12.72 2.31 -0.72
C ASN A 35 11.38 1.55 -0.76
N PHE A 36 10.57 1.86 -1.78
CA PHE A 36 9.26 1.26 -1.99
C PHE A 36 9.39 -0.23 -2.32
N LYS A 37 8.68 -1.08 -1.58
CA LYS A 37 8.58 -2.51 -1.85
C LYS A 37 7.12 -2.93 -1.88
N TYR A 38 6.82 -3.87 -2.76
CA TYR A 38 5.48 -4.40 -2.93
C TYR A 38 5.52 -5.92 -2.92
N TYR A 39 4.62 -6.49 -2.15
CA TYR A 39 4.51 -7.93 -1.95
C TYR A 39 3.09 -8.33 -2.27
N ALA A 40 2.95 -9.48 -2.91
CA ALA A 40 1.67 -10.11 -3.13
C ALA A 40 1.70 -11.52 -2.57
N SER A 41 0.64 -11.89 -1.87
CA SER A 41 0.43 -13.28 -1.49
C SER A 41 -1.00 -13.71 -1.74
N MET A 42 -1.21 -15.02 -1.72
CA MET A 42 -2.54 -15.60 -1.63
C MET A 42 -2.62 -16.31 -0.29
N THR A 43 -3.60 -15.94 0.53
CA THR A 43 -3.88 -16.65 1.78
C THR A 43 -5.32 -17.13 1.75
N SER A 44 -5.51 -18.45 1.87
CA SER A 44 -6.85 -19.06 1.90
C SER A 44 -7.70 -18.64 0.69
N GLY A 45 -7.11 -18.55 -0.50
CA GLY A 45 -7.77 -18.11 -1.74
C GLY A 45 -7.91 -16.59 -1.90
N THR A 46 -7.53 -15.81 -0.89
CA THR A 46 -7.67 -14.35 -0.89
C THR A 46 -6.36 -13.66 -1.28
N PRO A 47 -6.35 -12.73 -2.25
CA PRO A 47 -5.17 -11.96 -2.61
C PRO A 47 -4.86 -10.92 -1.54
N ASN A 48 -3.69 -11.04 -0.93
CA ASN A 48 -3.13 -10.08 0.01
C ASN A 48 -2.06 -9.25 -0.68
N ARG A 49 -1.93 -7.98 -0.27
CA ARG A 49 -0.84 -7.10 -0.68
C ARG A 49 -0.20 -6.42 0.53
N LEU A 50 1.10 -6.23 0.46
CA LEU A 50 1.87 -5.46 1.42
C LEU A 50 2.68 -4.42 0.66
N PHE A 51 2.54 -3.17 1.07
CA PHE A 51 3.26 -2.03 0.53
C PHE A 51 4.12 -1.44 1.63
N ILE A 52 5.43 -1.39 1.41
CA ILE A 52 6.41 -0.92 2.37
C ILE A 52 7.10 0.30 1.78
N TYR A 53 7.34 1.31 2.59
CA TYR A 53 8.19 2.44 2.22
C TYR A 53 8.93 2.99 3.44
N GLU A 54 10.02 3.68 3.17
CA GLU A 54 10.76 4.43 4.17
C GLU A 54 10.45 5.91 4.05
N ILE A 55 10.36 6.61 5.18
CA ILE A 55 10.24 8.06 5.25
C ILE A 55 11.11 8.59 6.39
N ASP A 56 11.88 9.64 6.12
CA ASP A 56 13.01 10.02 6.99
C ASP A 56 12.61 10.52 8.37
N LYS A 57 11.45 11.17 8.50
CA LYS A 57 11.06 11.90 9.71
C LYS A 57 9.58 11.71 10.01
N LEU A 58 9.24 11.66 11.29
CA LEU A 58 7.85 11.62 11.76
C LEU A 58 7.04 12.83 11.26
N ALA A 59 7.64 14.02 11.26
CA ALA A 59 7.00 15.23 10.71
C ALA A 59 6.61 15.10 9.22
N HIS A 60 7.41 14.40 8.40
CA HIS A 60 7.05 14.16 6.99
C HIS A 60 5.90 13.15 6.87
N PHE A 61 5.76 12.24 7.84
CA PHE A 61 4.63 11.33 7.90
C PHE A 61 3.34 12.04 8.35
N ASP A 62 3.44 12.99 9.28
CA ASP A 62 2.29 13.81 9.69
C ASP A 62 1.78 14.69 8.54
N THR A 63 2.70 15.31 7.78
CA THR A 63 2.33 16.10 6.58
C THR A 63 1.74 15.21 5.48
N LEU A 64 2.31 14.03 5.25
CA LEU A 64 1.76 13.03 4.32
C LEU A 64 0.34 12.63 4.72
N SER A 65 0.09 12.36 6.00
CA SER A 65 -1.21 11.93 6.52
C SER A 65 -2.30 13.00 6.43
N ALA A 66 -1.90 14.27 6.34
CA ALA A 66 -2.78 15.40 6.09
C ALA A 66 -3.01 15.70 4.59
N ASP A 67 -2.24 15.10 3.69
CA ASP A 67 -2.32 15.35 2.25
C ASP A 67 -3.67 14.82 1.68
N PRO A 68 -4.45 15.65 0.96
CA PRO A 68 -5.73 15.24 0.37
C PRO A 68 -5.58 14.11 -0.64
N ASP A 69 -4.50 14.10 -1.43
CA ASP A 69 -4.22 13.08 -2.43
C ASP A 69 -3.88 11.75 -1.75
N PHE A 70 -3.21 11.80 -0.59
CA PHE A 70 -2.94 10.62 0.23
C PHE A 70 -4.26 10.03 0.76
N ARG A 71 -5.18 10.87 1.25
CA ARG A 71 -6.51 10.46 1.73
C ARG A 71 -7.46 10.02 0.62
N ALA A 72 -7.23 10.47 -0.61
CA ALA A 72 -8.04 10.10 -1.77
C ALA A 72 -7.75 8.68 -2.28
N VAL A 73 -6.65 8.05 -1.84
CA VAL A 73 -6.30 6.67 -2.18
C VAL A 73 -7.31 5.71 -1.55
N LYS A 74 -8.03 4.96 -2.39
CA LYS A 74 -9.14 4.08 -1.96
C LYS A 74 -8.74 2.61 -1.88
N LEU A 75 -7.70 2.30 -1.10
CA LEU A 75 -7.25 0.91 -0.90
C LEU A 75 -8.13 0.14 0.09
N ASP A 76 -8.73 0.83 1.06
CA ASP A 76 -9.69 0.32 2.03
C ASP A 76 -10.96 -0.25 1.36
N SER A 77 -11.40 0.40 0.29
CA SER A 77 -12.58 0.00 -0.50
C SER A 77 -12.37 -1.28 -1.31
N LEU A 78 -11.15 -1.84 -1.30
CA LEU A 78 -10.77 -3.03 -2.07
C LEU A 78 -10.57 -4.26 -1.17
N TYR A 79 -10.83 -4.14 0.13
CA TYR A 79 -10.55 -5.12 1.17
C TYR A 79 -11.56 -6.27 1.24
N THR A 80 -11.11 -7.44 1.70
CA THR A 80 -11.94 -8.62 2.02
C THR A 80 -11.43 -9.27 3.30
N ASP A 81 -12.27 -9.55 4.30
CA ASP A 81 -11.87 -10.08 5.62
C ASP A 81 -11.21 -11.49 5.57
N ALA A 82 -9.88 -11.61 5.46
CA ALA A 82 -9.22 -12.92 5.53
C ALA A 82 -7.97 -12.97 6.44
N THR A 83 -7.96 -13.91 7.38
CA THR A 83 -6.91 -14.12 8.38
C THR A 83 -5.89 -15.20 7.97
N GLY A 84 -4.59 -14.88 8.07
CA GLY A 84 -3.43 -15.78 7.86
C GLY A 84 -2.44 -15.21 6.84
N THR A 85 -1.12 -15.41 6.94
CA THR A 85 -0.20 -14.86 5.91
C THR A 85 1.14 -15.58 5.77
N THR A 86 1.51 -15.86 4.52
CA THR A 86 2.86 -16.14 4.00
C THR A 86 3.11 -15.14 2.86
N TRP A 87 4.30 -14.54 2.77
CA TRP A 87 4.57 -13.39 1.88
C TRP A 87 5.49 -13.75 0.70
N ALA A 88 5.21 -13.23 -0.50
CA ALA A 88 6.09 -13.29 -1.68
C ALA A 88 6.26 -11.90 -2.32
N GLU A 89 7.47 -11.56 -2.79
CA GLU A 89 7.80 -10.26 -3.40
C GLU A 89 7.32 -10.17 -4.84
N VAL A 90 6.73 -9.04 -5.25
CA VAL A 90 6.21 -8.83 -6.61
C VAL A 90 6.64 -7.46 -7.14
N SER A 91 7.20 -7.44 -8.34
CA SER A 91 7.58 -6.20 -9.03
C SER A 91 6.35 -5.36 -9.39
N LEU A 92 6.41 -4.05 -9.11
CA LEU A 92 5.39 -3.05 -9.46
C LEU A 92 5.53 -2.53 -10.90
#